data_AF-A0ABD5G5X5-F1
#
_entry.id   AF-A0ABD5G5X5-F1
#
_cell.length_a   1.000
_cell.length_b   1.000
_cell.length_c   1.000
_cell.angle_alpha   90.00
_cell.angle_beta   90.00
_cell.angle_gamma   90.00
#
_symmetry.space_group_name_H-M   'P 1'
#
loop_
_entity.id
_entity.type
_entity.pdbx_description
1 polymer ?
#
loop_
_entity_poly.entity_id
_entity_poly.type
_entity_poly.pdbx_seq_one_letter_code
_entity_poly.pdbx_strand_id
1 'polypeptide(L)'
;MSRGAPIPRNPENDYTREQATLRRDFIKEQTGAALDTVGQYAIDPAVTRGNIENFIGVVQMPLGLAGPLRIEGEHARGDFYIPMATTEGTLLASYSRGMRAISASGGVKTTVVKHSMQRAPVFFFEDALQAREFGVWLVREFEAIKAASETTTRSGKLFEIEQYPVANMLYTRFCYTTGDAAGQNMTSKATYAACEWIKANHPLQPRYILSGAIDTDKKHSAMNMIQTRGKRVIAEFTLKREVAHELLRVDPANLYRYRQIAAVGAFQAGSAYSGAHSANGLAAMYIATGQDAANVAESHGGITYGQLLENGDYYWSVTLPAVICATHGGGTNLPTQRECLELLGCHGAGKADKLAEIIAAVVLAGDVSLTSAILAGDWVSSHEALGRNR
;
A
#
# COMPACT_ATOMS: atom_id res chain seq x y z
N MET A 1 28.42 -27.16 -19.14
CA MET A 1 27.18 -27.15 -18.31
C MET A 1 26.01 -27.29 -19.27
N SER A 2 25.24 -28.37 -19.15
CA SER A 2 24.00 -28.55 -19.93
C SER A 2 23.09 -27.36 -19.67
N ARG A 3 22.70 -26.60 -20.71
CA ARG A 3 21.68 -25.56 -20.56
C ARG A 3 20.36 -26.28 -20.32
N GLY A 4 19.73 -26.04 -19.17
CA GLY A 4 18.41 -26.58 -18.86
C GLY A 4 17.40 -26.24 -19.97
N ALA A 5 16.43 -27.13 -20.19
CA ALA A 5 15.38 -26.91 -21.17
C ALA A 5 14.58 -25.63 -20.84
N PRO A 6 14.18 -24.82 -21.83
CA PRO A 6 13.38 -23.62 -21.59
C PRO A 6 11.96 -23.97 -21.15
N ILE A 7 11.35 -23.10 -20.34
CA ILE A 7 9.95 -23.23 -19.92
C ILE A 7 9.06 -23.19 -21.17
N PRO A 8 8.12 -24.14 -21.36
CA PRO A 8 7.20 -24.13 -22.49
C PRO A 8 6.37 -22.85 -22.55
N ARG A 9 6.26 -22.28 -23.75
CA ARG A 9 5.47 -21.07 -24.04
C ARG A 9 4.77 -21.21 -25.38
N ASN A 10 3.55 -20.67 -25.48
CA ASN A 10 2.83 -20.56 -26.73
C ASN A 10 2.82 -19.09 -27.21
N PRO A 11 3.37 -18.79 -28.40
CA PRO A 11 3.43 -17.41 -28.92
C PRO A 11 2.05 -16.84 -29.29
N GLU A 12 1.04 -17.67 -29.54
CA GLU A 12 -0.31 -17.24 -29.89
C GLU A 12 -1.17 -17.00 -28.64
N ASN A 13 -1.21 -17.98 -27.73
CA ASN A 13 -1.97 -17.86 -26.48
C ASN A 13 -1.37 -18.68 -25.33
N ASP A 14 -0.71 -17.97 -24.41
CA ASP A 14 -0.03 -18.57 -23.26
C ASP A 14 -0.89 -18.65 -21.98
N TYR A 15 -2.17 -18.24 -22.08
CA TYR A 15 -3.10 -18.07 -20.97
C TYR A 15 -4.27 -19.04 -21.05
N THR A 16 -3.99 -20.32 -21.30
CA THR A 16 -5.00 -21.39 -21.32
C THR A 16 -4.73 -22.43 -20.23
N ARG A 17 -5.73 -23.25 -19.91
CA ARG A 17 -5.56 -24.35 -18.94
C ARG A 17 -4.56 -25.39 -19.45
N GLU A 18 -4.56 -25.64 -20.76
CA GLU A 18 -3.63 -26.57 -21.43
C GLU A 18 -2.18 -26.08 -21.29
N GLN A 19 -1.91 -24.79 -21.53
CA GLN A 19 -0.57 -24.23 -21.34
C GLN A 19 -0.13 -24.26 -19.87
N ALA A 20 -1.05 -24.03 -18.94
CA ALA A 20 -0.76 -24.17 -17.52
C ALA A 20 -0.41 -25.63 -17.15
N THR A 21 -1.14 -26.60 -17.68
CA THR A 21 -0.86 -28.04 -17.50
C THR A 21 0.49 -28.42 -18.12
N LEU A 22 0.77 -28.01 -19.36
CA LEU A 22 2.03 -28.28 -20.04
C LEU A 22 3.23 -27.79 -19.22
N ARG A 23 3.13 -26.60 -18.61
CA ARG A 23 4.18 -26.08 -17.72
C ARG A 23 4.29 -26.85 -16.39
N ARG A 24 3.18 -27.34 -15.83
CA ARG A 24 3.20 -28.19 -14.63
C ARG A 24 3.81 -29.57 -14.93
N ASP A 25 3.51 -30.16 -16.08
CA ASP A 25 4.10 -31.43 -16.51
C ASP A 25 5.60 -31.25 -16.76
N PHE A 26 6.00 -30.17 -17.44
CA PHE A 26 7.40 -29.81 -17.61
C PHE A 26 8.16 -29.70 -16.29
N ILE A 27 7.64 -28.94 -15.29
CA ILE A 27 8.36 -28.80 -14.02
C ILE A 27 8.39 -30.11 -13.23
N LYS A 28 7.36 -30.95 -13.35
CA LYS A 28 7.35 -32.31 -12.77
C LYS A 28 8.45 -33.18 -13.40
N GLU A 29 8.65 -33.12 -14.71
CA GLU A 29 9.77 -33.82 -15.38
C GLU A 29 11.13 -33.29 -14.94
N GLN A 30 11.28 -31.97 -14.78
CA GLN A 30 12.55 -31.36 -14.37
C GLN A 30 12.91 -31.59 -12.90
N THR A 31 11.90 -31.70 -12.00
CA THR A 31 12.12 -31.64 -10.54
C THR A 31 11.54 -32.82 -9.76
N GLY A 32 10.69 -33.64 -10.37
CA GLY A 32 9.93 -34.70 -9.69
C GLY A 32 8.74 -34.22 -8.86
N ALA A 33 8.55 -32.90 -8.68
CA ALA A 33 7.49 -32.36 -7.85
C ALA A 33 6.13 -32.35 -8.58
N ALA A 34 5.12 -32.98 -7.99
CA ALA A 34 3.74 -32.85 -8.42
C ALA A 34 3.12 -31.56 -7.86
N LEU A 35 2.40 -30.81 -8.71
CA LEU A 35 1.81 -29.50 -8.37
C LEU A 35 0.28 -29.57 -8.36
N ASP A 36 -0.28 -30.60 -7.73
CA ASP A 36 -1.70 -30.93 -7.82
C ASP A 36 -2.60 -29.83 -7.23
N THR A 37 -2.30 -29.35 -6.02
CA THR A 37 -3.05 -28.27 -5.37
C THR A 37 -2.89 -26.92 -6.09
N VAL A 38 -1.69 -26.64 -6.60
CA VAL A 38 -1.43 -25.43 -7.40
C VAL A 38 -2.25 -25.45 -8.68
N GLY A 39 -2.42 -26.63 -9.29
CA GLY A 39 -3.24 -26.84 -10.49
C GLY A 39 -4.75 -26.82 -10.26
N GLN A 40 -5.21 -26.87 -9.00
CA GLN A 40 -6.63 -26.82 -8.64
C GLN A 40 -7.06 -25.38 -8.36
N TYR A 41 -7.55 -24.69 -9.40
CA TYR A 41 -8.01 -23.30 -9.32
C TYR A 41 -9.28 -23.07 -10.13
N ALA A 42 -10.18 -22.25 -9.56
CA ALA A 42 -11.46 -21.90 -10.19
C ALA A 42 -11.31 -20.86 -11.31
N ILE A 43 -10.32 -19.96 -11.22
CA ILE A 43 -10.16 -18.85 -12.16
C ILE A 43 -9.83 -19.35 -13.58
N ASP A 44 -10.34 -18.65 -14.60
CA ASP A 44 -9.91 -18.87 -15.99
C ASP A 44 -8.52 -18.23 -16.19
N PRO A 45 -7.48 -18.99 -16.61
CA PRO A 45 -6.14 -18.44 -16.86
C PRO A 45 -6.14 -17.18 -17.74
N ALA A 46 -7.10 -17.03 -18.66
CA ALA A 46 -7.22 -15.86 -19.53
C ALA A 46 -7.34 -14.53 -18.74
N VAL A 47 -7.97 -14.55 -17.56
CA VAL A 47 -8.15 -13.35 -16.73
C VAL A 47 -6.86 -12.87 -16.06
N THR A 48 -5.81 -13.68 -16.08
CA THR A 48 -4.49 -13.34 -15.50
C THR A 48 -3.57 -12.63 -16.50
N ARG A 49 -4.06 -12.34 -17.72
CA ARG A 49 -3.33 -11.61 -18.74
C ARG A 49 -2.96 -10.21 -18.25
N GLY A 50 -1.66 -9.94 -18.20
CA GLY A 50 -1.12 -8.69 -17.66
C GLY A 50 -0.93 -8.67 -16.14
N ASN A 51 -1.20 -9.78 -15.45
CA ASN A 51 -0.91 -9.97 -14.04
C ASN A 51 0.31 -10.88 -13.81
N ILE A 52 0.52 -11.87 -14.67
CA ILE A 52 1.59 -12.87 -14.52
C ILE A 52 1.97 -13.50 -15.87
N GLU A 53 3.21 -13.94 -16.00
CA GLU A 53 3.69 -14.76 -17.12
C GLU A 53 3.96 -16.20 -16.65
N ASN A 54 4.07 -17.16 -17.59
CA ASN A 54 4.39 -18.55 -17.24
C ASN A 54 3.40 -19.19 -16.25
N PHE A 55 2.10 -18.87 -16.35
CA PHE A 55 1.07 -19.30 -15.40
C PHE A 55 0.98 -20.83 -15.23
N ILE A 56 1.24 -21.33 -14.02
CA ILE A 56 1.14 -22.76 -13.68
C ILE A 56 -0.06 -23.09 -12.79
N GLY A 57 -0.74 -22.09 -12.26
CA GLY A 57 -1.82 -22.23 -11.29
C GLY A 57 -1.80 -21.12 -10.26
N VAL A 58 -2.37 -21.35 -9.07
CA VAL A 58 -2.50 -20.32 -8.02
C VAL A 58 -2.00 -20.79 -6.67
N VAL A 59 -1.56 -19.84 -5.85
CA VAL A 59 -1.40 -20.03 -4.41
C VAL A 59 -2.75 -19.74 -3.75
N GLN A 60 -3.21 -20.65 -2.89
CA GLN A 60 -4.45 -20.49 -2.13
C GLN A 60 -4.12 -19.90 -0.76
N MET A 61 -4.44 -18.62 -0.57
CA MET A 61 -4.26 -17.91 0.71
C MET A 61 -5.54 -18.01 1.53
N PRO A 62 -5.52 -18.42 2.82
CA PRO A 62 -6.71 -18.38 3.65
C PRO A 62 -7.28 -16.97 3.74
N LEU A 63 -8.59 -16.85 3.52
CA LEU A 63 -9.33 -15.59 3.55
C LEU A 63 -10.36 -15.66 4.68
N GLY A 64 -10.40 -14.64 5.53
CA GLY A 64 -11.44 -14.51 6.54
C GLY A 64 -11.97 -13.08 6.66
N LEU A 65 -12.92 -12.89 7.59
CA LEU A 65 -13.57 -11.62 7.83
C LEU A 65 -13.28 -11.12 9.26
N ALA A 66 -12.96 -9.84 9.38
CA ALA A 66 -12.86 -9.13 10.66
C ALA A 66 -13.87 -7.97 10.71
N GLY A 67 -14.52 -7.73 11.86
CA GLY A 67 -15.47 -6.62 12.03
C GLY A 67 -16.69 -6.95 12.88
N PRO A 68 -17.74 -6.10 12.84
CA PRO A 68 -17.84 -4.87 12.02
C PRO A 68 -16.96 -3.73 12.54
N LEU A 69 -16.37 -2.98 11.59
CA LEU A 69 -15.66 -1.72 11.86
C LEU A 69 -16.55 -0.54 11.43
N ARG A 70 -17.01 0.25 12.40
CA ARG A 70 -17.77 1.48 12.16
C ARG A 70 -16.82 2.60 11.72
N ILE A 71 -17.03 3.13 10.52
CA ILE A 71 -16.26 4.25 9.97
C ILE A 71 -17.19 5.43 9.69
N GLU A 72 -16.74 6.63 10.06
CA GLU A 72 -17.37 7.92 9.80
C GLU A 72 -16.36 8.83 9.07
N GLY A 73 -16.04 8.45 7.83
CA GLY A 73 -15.08 9.13 6.96
C GLY A 73 -15.71 10.09 5.97
N GLU A 74 -14.86 10.70 5.14
CA GLU A 74 -15.29 11.52 4.00
C GLU A 74 -15.96 10.66 2.92
N HIS A 75 -15.42 9.47 2.66
CA HIS A 75 -15.84 8.58 1.58
C HIS A 75 -16.37 7.22 2.07
N ALA A 76 -15.91 6.73 3.23
CA ALA A 76 -16.35 5.51 3.88
C ALA A 76 -17.26 5.84 5.08
N ARG A 77 -18.56 5.51 4.98
CA ARG A 77 -19.53 5.70 6.07
C ARG A 77 -20.34 4.44 6.31
N GLY A 78 -20.41 4.01 7.57
CA GLY A 78 -21.19 2.85 8.01
C GLY A 78 -20.33 1.72 8.58
N ASP A 79 -20.93 0.53 8.67
CA ASP A 79 -20.28 -0.67 9.18
C ASP A 79 -19.66 -1.50 8.04
N PHE A 80 -18.38 -1.83 8.19
CA PHE A 80 -17.63 -2.62 7.22
C PHE A 80 -17.18 -3.94 7.82
N TYR A 81 -17.35 -5.03 7.06
CA TYR A 81 -16.74 -6.32 7.32
C TYR A 81 -15.49 -6.43 6.43
N ILE A 82 -14.35 -6.64 7.05
CA ILE A 82 -13.04 -6.46 6.42
C ILE A 82 -12.51 -7.82 5.95
N PRO A 83 -12.37 -8.06 4.64
CA PRO A 83 -11.74 -9.27 4.12
C PRO A 83 -10.23 -9.20 4.31
N MET A 84 -9.65 -10.23 4.94
CA MET A 84 -8.22 -10.29 5.24
C MET A 84 -7.66 -11.66 4.85
N ALA A 85 -6.65 -11.66 3.98
CA ALA A 85 -6.00 -12.87 3.48
C ALA A 85 -4.64 -13.07 4.16
N THR A 86 -4.48 -14.12 4.98
CA THR A 86 -3.26 -14.33 5.77
C THR A 86 -3.08 -15.80 6.16
N THR A 87 -1.84 -16.18 6.47
CA THR A 87 -1.49 -17.43 7.15
C THR A 87 -1.08 -17.22 8.61
N GLU A 88 -1.05 -15.97 9.09
CA GLU A 88 -0.71 -15.66 10.48
C GLU A 88 -1.93 -15.93 11.39
N GLY A 89 -1.80 -16.94 12.25
CA GLY A 89 -2.81 -17.25 13.26
C GLY A 89 -3.03 -16.07 14.21
N THR A 90 -4.21 -15.98 14.81
CA THR A 90 -4.69 -14.86 15.66
C THR A 90 -4.90 -13.51 14.98
N LEU A 91 -4.38 -13.28 13.77
CA LEU A 91 -4.39 -11.96 13.16
C LEU A 91 -5.82 -11.39 13.07
N LEU A 92 -6.73 -12.10 12.41
CA LEU A 92 -8.11 -11.65 12.23
C LEU A 92 -8.85 -11.49 13.57
N ALA A 93 -8.58 -12.35 14.55
CA ALA A 93 -9.18 -12.26 15.88
C ALA A 93 -8.71 -10.98 16.60
N SER A 94 -7.43 -10.65 16.51
CA SER A 94 -6.86 -9.43 17.08
C SER A 94 -7.44 -8.18 16.40
N TYR A 95 -7.45 -8.13 15.06
CA TYR A 95 -8.06 -7.03 14.32
C TYR A 95 -9.55 -6.88 14.66
N SER A 96 -10.30 -7.98 14.74
CA SER A 96 -11.72 -7.95 15.15
C SER A 96 -11.93 -7.39 16.55
N ARG A 97 -11.04 -7.70 17.51
CA ARG A 97 -11.07 -7.14 18.87
C ARG A 97 -10.88 -5.62 18.84
N GLY A 98 -9.91 -5.14 18.06
CA GLY A 98 -9.66 -3.71 17.89
C GLY A 98 -10.82 -2.98 17.22
N MET A 99 -11.39 -3.57 16.16
CA MET A 99 -12.56 -3.04 15.46
C MET A 99 -13.77 -2.94 16.39
N ARG A 100 -13.98 -3.97 17.24
CA ARG A 100 -15.05 -3.95 18.25
C ARG A 100 -14.86 -2.81 19.26
N ALA A 101 -13.65 -2.57 19.74
CA ALA A 101 -13.36 -1.49 20.68
C ALA A 101 -13.59 -0.10 20.04
N ILE A 102 -13.18 0.07 18.79
CA ILE A 102 -13.45 1.29 18.01
C ILE A 102 -14.96 1.50 17.83
N SER A 103 -15.68 0.49 17.35
CA SER A 103 -17.13 0.57 17.12
C SER A 103 -17.91 0.85 18.41
N ALA A 104 -17.54 0.19 19.52
CA ALA A 104 -18.14 0.45 20.85
C ALA A 104 -17.84 1.86 21.39
N SER A 105 -16.77 2.49 20.90
CA SER A 105 -16.40 3.87 21.25
C SER A 105 -17.02 4.93 20.32
N GLY A 106 -17.88 4.53 19.38
CA GLY A 106 -18.57 5.44 18.46
C GLY A 106 -18.03 5.43 17.03
N GLY A 107 -17.06 4.57 16.72
CA GLY A 107 -16.47 4.45 15.39
C GLY A 107 -15.20 5.29 15.19
N VAL A 108 -14.54 5.07 14.07
CA VAL A 108 -13.33 5.79 13.65
C VAL A 108 -13.66 6.83 12.60
N LYS A 109 -13.08 8.01 12.73
CA LYS A 109 -13.10 9.05 11.70
C LYS A 109 -11.88 8.88 10.81
N THR A 110 -12.06 9.06 9.51
CA THR A 110 -10.98 8.96 8.53
C THR A 110 -10.97 10.15 7.59
N THR A 111 -9.80 10.55 7.13
CA THR A 111 -9.65 11.70 6.23
C THR A 111 -8.47 11.48 5.28
N VAL A 112 -8.71 11.67 3.98
CA VAL A 112 -7.66 11.71 2.96
C VAL A 112 -7.13 13.13 2.84
N VAL A 113 -5.87 13.35 3.23
CA VAL A 113 -5.26 14.69 3.34
C VAL A 113 -4.61 15.13 2.04
N LYS A 114 -3.95 14.21 1.33
CA LYS A 114 -3.23 14.51 0.07
C LYS A 114 -3.20 13.27 -0.80
N HIS A 115 -3.27 13.48 -2.12
CA HIS A 115 -3.03 12.47 -3.14
C HIS A 115 -1.86 12.92 -4.02
N SER A 116 -0.83 12.10 -4.13
CA SER A 116 0.31 12.36 -5.00
C SER A 116 1.03 11.06 -5.34
N MET A 117 0.98 10.60 -6.59
CA MET A 117 1.84 9.51 -7.08
C MET A 117 2.99 10.10 -7.89
N GLN A 118 4.20 9.55 -7.72
CA GLN A 118 5.41 10.10 -8.32
C GLN A 118 6.14 9.13 -9.24
N ARG A 119 6.76 9.70 -10.27
CA ARG A 119 7.94 9.16 -10.92
C ARG A 119 9.04 10.22 -10.85
N ALA A 120 10.27 9.79 -10.64
CA ALA A 120 11.36 10.70 -10.30
C ALA A 120 12.55 10.57 -11.23
N PRO A 121 12.59 11.29 -12.36
CA PRO A 121 13.74 11.29 -13.23
C PRO A 121 14.89 12.12 -12.66
N VAL A 122 16.11 11.77 -13.07
CA VAL A 122 17.33 12.55 -12.81
C VAL A 122 17.93 13.01 -14.13
N PHE A 123 18.26 14.30 -14.22
CA PHE A 123 18.88 14.95 -15.38
C PHE A 123 20.35 15.28 -15.10
N PHE A 124 21.20 15.19 -16.14
CA PHE A 124 22.65 15.35 -16.03
C PHE A 124 23.13 16.59 -16.80
N PHE A 125 24.04 17.35 -16.19
CA PHE A 125 24.62 18.59 -16.73
C PHE A 125 26.14 18.61 -16.59
N GLU A 126 26.82 19.60 -17.16
CA GLU A 126 28.27 19.73 -17.00
C GLU A 126 28.66 20.16 -15.58
N ASP A 127 27.86 21.04 -14.98
CA ASP A 127 28.08 21.57 -13.63
C ASP A 127 26.77 21.86 -12.88
N ALA A 128 26.91 22.25 -11.62
CA ALA A 128 25.78 22.56 -10.74
C ALA A 128 25.04 23.85 -11.14
N LEU A 129 25.70 24.78 -11.85
CA LEU A 129 25.06 26.01 -12.31
C LEU A 129 24.06 25.70 -13.43
N GLN A 130 24.45 24.90 -14.42
CA GLN A 130 23.56 24.42 -15.46
C GLN A 130 22.38 23.63 -14.88
N ALA A 131 22.62 22.76 -13.89
CA ALA A 131 21.55 22.01 -13.22
C ALA A 131 20.53 22.95 -12.54
N ARG A 132 21.00 24.02 -11.90
CA ARG A 132 20.13 25.05 -11.29
C ARG A 132 19.35 25.84 -12.34
N GLU A 133 20.01 26.25 -13.42
CA GLU A 133 19.37 26.98 -14.53
C GLU A 133 18.29 26.14 -15.22
N PHE A 134 18.54 24.84 -15.39
CA PHE A 134 17.53 23.89 -15.83
C PHE A 134 16.35 23.81 -14.86
N GLY A 135 16.58 23.84 -13.55
CA GLY A 135 15.52 23.92 -12.55
C GLY A 135 14.62 25.16 -12.69
N VAL A 136 15.21 26.32 -12.96
CA VAL A 136 14.46 27.56 -13.26
C VAL A 136 13.65 27.41 -14.56
N TRP A 137 14.26 26.78 -15.58
CA TRP A 137 13.58 26.50 -16.84
C TRP A 137 12.37 25.58 -16.67
N LEU A 138 12.48 24.52 -15.85
CA LEU A 138 11.35 23.61 -15.55
C LEU A 138 10.14 24.35 -14.97
N VAL A 139 10.38 25.35 -14.10
CA VAL A 139 9.30 26.17 -13.52
C VAL A 139 8.63 27.01 -14.59
N ARG A 140 9.42 27.64 -15.47
CA ARG A 140 8.90 28.49 -16.56
C ARG A 140 8.08 27.69 -17.58
N GLU A 141 8.55 26.49 -17.93
CA GLU A 141 7.92 25.65 -18.95
C GLU A 141 6.93 24.63 -18.36
N PHE A 142 6.57 24.74 -17.08
CA PHE A 142 5.75 23.75 -16.38
C PHE A 142 4.46 23.38 -17.15
N GLU A 143 3.73 24.36 -17.67
CA GLU A 143 2.47 24.11 -18.41
C GLU A 143 2.69 23.31 -19.70
N ALA A 144 3.79 23.56 -20.42
CA ALA A 144 4.11 22.82 -21.63
C ALA A 144 4.53 21.37 -21.31
N ILE A 145 5.32 21.19 -20.24
CA ILE A 145 5.72 19.87 -19.73
C ILE A 145 4.50 19.09 -19.25
N LYS A 146 3.60 19.75 -18.53
CA LYS A 146 2.32 19.21 -18.08
C LYS A 146 1.48 18.74 -19.25
N ALA A 147 1.27 19.60 -20.26
CA ALA A 147 0.53 19.25 -21.48
C ALA A 147 1.12 18.02 -22.17
N ALA A 148 2.44 17.95 -22.34
CA ALA A 148 3.11 16.80 -22.93
C ALA A 148 2.88 15.51 -22.13
N SER A 149 3.00 15.57 -20.80
CA SER A 149 2.81 14.41 -19.92
C SER A 149 1.37 13.86 -19.96
N GLU A 150 0.38 14.76 -20.01
CA GLU A 150 -1.04 14.42 -19.93
C GLU A 150 -1.60 13.85 -21.25
N THR A 151 -0.87 13.95 -22.37
CA THR A 151 -1.25 13.26 -23.62
C THR A 151 -1.33 11.74 -23.47
N THR A 152 -0.64 11.18 -22.47
CA THR A 152 -0.51 9.74 -22.27
C THR A 152 -1.60 9.12 -21.40
N THR A 153 -2.44 9.95 -20.76
CA THR A 153 -3.37 9.54 -19.70
C THR A 153 -4.68 10.33 -19.76
N ARG A 154 -5.79 9.70 -19.38
CA ARG A 154 -7.11 10.36 -19.30
C ARG A 154 -7.45 10.85 -17.90
N SER A 155 -6.91 10.20 -16.87
CA SER A 155 -7.21 10.46 -15.46
C SER A 155 -6.05 11.12 -14.71
N GLY A 156 -4.83 10.99 -15.20
CA GLY A 156 -3.64 11.51 -14.53
C GLY A 156 -3.45 13.01 -14.79
N LYS A 157 -3.18 13.78 -13.73
CA LYS A 157 -2.87 15.21 -13.84
C LYS A 157 -1.55 15.54 -13.15
N LEU A 158 -0.59 16.08 -13.89
CA LEU A 158 0.67 16.60 -13.31
C LEU A 158 0.36 17.91 -12.60
N PHE A 159 0.63 18.02 -11.31
CA PHE A 159 0.36 19.26 -10.57
C PHE A 159 1.62 19.90 -9.97
N GLU A 160 2.74 19.17 -9.91
CA GLU A 160 3.98 19.67 -9.31
C GLU A 160 5.19 18.89 -9.86
N ILE A 161 6.33 19.58 -9.99
CA ILE A 161 7.64 18.97 -10.22
C ILE A 161 8.56 19.42 -9.08
N GLU A 162 8.77 18.57 -8.08
CA GLU A 162 9.73 18.84 -7.01
C GLU A 162 11.16 18.73 -7.55
N GLN A 163 12.10 19.49 -6.98
CA GLN A 163 13.48 19.59 -7.47
C GLN A 163 14.49 19.38 -6.33
N TYR A 164 15.47 18.51 -6.55
CA TYR A 164 16.51 18.13 -5.59
C TYR A 164 17.88 18.10 -6.28
N PRO A 165 18.63 19.23 -6.29
CA PRO A 165 19.96 19.29 -6.90
C PRO A 165 21.00 18.50 -6.11
N VAL A 166 21.82 17.70 -6.80
CA VAL A 166 22.96 16.97 -6.22
C VAL A 166 24.10 16.95 -7.24
N ALA A 167 25.25 17.53 -6.89
CA ALA A 167 26.37 17.71 -7.82
C ALA A 167 25.93 18.41 -9.13
N ASN A 168 26.33 17.88 -10.29
CA ASN A 168 25.91 18.34 -11.62
C ASN A 168 24.59 17.70 -12.10
N MET A 169 23.78 17.16 -11.19
CA MET A 169 22.51 16.50 -11.50
C MET A 169 21.33 17.23 -10.85
N LEU A 170 20.19 17.21 -11.54
CA LEU A 170 18.91 17.60 -10.96
C LEU A 170 18.02 16.38 -10.85
N TYR A 171 17.78 15.90 -9.63
CA TYR A 171 16.73 14.94 -9.36
C TYR A 171 15.40 15.68 -9.30
N THR A 172 14.36 15.10 -9.88
CA THR A 172 13.03 15.69 -9.90
C THR A 172 12.00 14.67 -9.45
N ARG A 173 10.88 15.10 -8.85
CA ARG A 173 9.71 14.24 -8.62
C ARG A 173 8.51 14.84 -9.31
N PHE A 174 8.04 14.18 -10.36
CA PHE A 174 6.84 14.56 -11.08
C PHE A 174 5.65 14.01 -10.31
N CYS A 175 4.81 14.90 -9.77
CA CYS A 175 3.72 14.58 -8.86
C CYS A 175 2.38 14.63 -9.59
N TYR A 176 1.68 13.49 -9.59
CA TYR A 176 0.42 13.32 -10.31
C TYR A 176 -0.73 12.94 -9.37
N THR A 177 -1.94 13.40 -9.68
CA THR A 177 -3.15 12.68 -9.28
C THR A 177 -3.38 11.50 -10.23
N THR A 178 -4.02 10.42 -9.79
CA THR A 178 -4.14 9.18 -10.58
C THR A 178 -5.57 8.63 -10.73
N GLY A 179 -6.57 9.34 -10.17
CA GLY A 179 -7.93 8.82 -10.03
C GLY A 179 -7.94 7.56 -9.16
N ASP A 180 -8.58 6.49 -9.66
CA ASP A 180 -8.80 5.24 -8.92
C ASP A 180 -7.71 4.18 -9.09
N ALA A 181 -6.73 4.42 -9.96
CA ALA A 181 -5.59 3.53 -10.13
C ALA A 181 -4.50 3.84 -9.10
N ALA A 182 -3.71 2.83 -8.71
CA ALA A 182 -2.49 3.04 -7.92
C ALA A 182 -1.51 3.98 -8.65
N GLY A 183 -1.46 3.87 -9.98
CA GLY A 183 -0.93 4.91 -10.86
C GLY A 183 0.56 4.78 -11.22
N GLN A 184 1.31 3.81 -10.68
CA GLN A 184 2.76 3.67 -10.96
C GLN A 184 3.10 3.56 -12.46
N ASN A 185 2.36 2.74 -13.20
CA ASN A 185 2.57 2.58 -14.65
C ASN A 185 2.17 3.84 -15.43
N MET A 186 1.09 4.49 -14.98
CA MET A 186 0.59 5.72 -15.60
C MET A 186 1.59 6.86 -15.43
N THR A 187 2.10 7.09 -14.21
CA THR A 187 3.09 8.14 -13.95
C THR A 187 4.40 7.87 -14.68
N SER A 188 4.86 6.62 -14.77
CA SER A 188 6.05 6.28 -15.56
C SER A 188 5.90 6.67 -17.04
N LYS A 189 4.74 6.37 -17.65
CA LYS A 189 4.48 6.71 -19.05
C LYS A 189 4.35 8.23 -19.25
N ALA A 190 3.63 8.91 -18.36
CA ALA A 190 3.44 10.36 -18.43
C ALA A 190 4.77 11.12 -18.24
N THR A 191 5.58 10.70 -17.28
CA THR A 191 6.91 11.29 -17.05
C THR A 191 7.87 10.99 -18.19
N TYR A 192 7.80 9.81 -18.81
CA TYR A 192 8.60 9.52 -20.01
C TYR A 192 8.27 10.51 -21.14
N ALA A 193 6.99 10.72 -21.45
CA ALA A 193 6.58 11.71 -22.46
C ALA A 193 7.02 13.14 -22.10
N ALA A 194 6.94 13.50 -20.81
CA ALA A 194 7.45 14.77 -20.30
C ALA A 194 8.97 14.91 -20.54
N CYS A 195 9.76 13.89 -20.19
CA CYS A 195 11.20 13.90 -20.37
C CYS A 195 11.61 13.96 -21.85
N GLU A 196 10.93 13.23 -22.73
CA GLU A 196 11.19 13.31 -24.17
C GLU A 196 10.88 14.69 -24.74
N TRP A 197 9.79 15.33 -24.27
CA TRP A 197 9.49 16.71 -24.63
C TRP A 197 10.55 17.68 -24.12
N ILE A 198 10.97 17.55 -22.86
CA ILE A 198 12.05 18.36 -22.26
C ILE A 198 13.33 18.24 -23.08
N LYS A 199 13.73 17.00 -23.41
CA LYS A 199 14.93 16.72 -24.21
C LYS A 199 14.86 17.38 -25.59
N ALA A 200 13.68 17.40 -26.23
CA ALA A 200 13.50 18.00 -27.54
C ALA A 200 13.46 19.55 -27.53
N ASN A 201 13.06 20.18 -26.42
CA ASN A 201 12.80 21.62 -26.35
C ASN A 201 13.81 22.40 -25.50
N HIS A 202 14.62 21.73 -24.68
CA HIS A 202 15.68 22.39 -23.92
C HIS A 202 16.96 22.54 -24.77
N PRO A 203 17.63 23.71 -24.80
CA PRO A 203 18.83 23.93 -25.62
C PRO A 203 19.95 22.92 -25.36
N LEU A 204 20.12 22.49 -24.11
CA LEU A 204 21.14 21.51 -23.70
C LEU A 204 20.76 20.04 -24.01
N GLN A 205 19.53 19.76 -24.45
CA GLN A 205 19.03 18.40 -24.71
C GLN A 205 19.44 17.37 -23.63
N PRO A 206 19.09 17.62 -22.36
CA PRO A 206 19.70 16.93 -21.24
C PRO A 206 19.48 15.42 -21.30
N ARG A 207 20.54 14.67 -21.01
CA ARG A 207 20.43 13.23 -20.73
C ARG A 207 19.65 13.04 -19.42
N TYR A 208 18.90 11.95 -19.34
CA TYR A 208 18.16 11.60 -18.12
C TYR A 208 18.08 10.09 -17.88
N ILE A 209 17.80 9.72 -16.63
CA ILE A 209 17.33 8.39 -16.23
C ILE A 209 15.93 8.56 -15.64
N LEU A 210 14.96 7.74 -16.07
CA LEU A 210 13.55 7.91 -15.71
C LEU A 210 13.26 7.70 -14.20
N SER A 211 14.08 6.91 -13.51
CA SER A 211 13.94 6.62 -12.07
C SER A 211 15.27 6.79 -11.34
N GLY A 212 15.46 7.96 -10.73
CA GLY A 212 16.59 8.34 -9.87
C GLY A 212 16.42 7.90 -8.41
N ALA A 213 15.56 6.92 -8.13
CA ALA A 213 15.31 6.31 -6.83
C ALA A 213 14.68 7.20 -5.73
N ILE A 214 14.38 8.48 -6.01
CA ILE A 214 13.69 9.39 -5.08
C ILE A 214 12.17 9.47 -5.27
N ASP A 215 11.60 8.74 -6.24
CA ASP A 215 10.18 8.36 -6.22
C ASP A 215 9.90 7.51 -4.97
N THR A 216 10.89 6.68 -4.66
CA THR A 216 10.92 5.58 -3.72
C THR A 216 9.75 4.61 -3.86
N ASP A 217 9.63 3.96 -5.02
CA ASP A 217 8.75 2.80 -5.19
C ASP A 217 9.30 1.54 -4.51
N LYS A 218 8.42 0.83 -3.80
CA LYS A 218 8.62 -0.47 -3.13
C LYS A 218 9.73 -0.50 -2.07
N LYS A 219 10.07 0.65 -1.49
CA LYS A 219 11.06 0.79 -0.42
C LYS A 219 10.59 1.85 0.57
N HIS A 220 10.87 1.65 1.85
CA HIS A 220 10.67 2.71 2.82
C HIS A 220 11.66 3.88 2.58
N SER A 221 11.20 5.13 2.72
CA SER A 221 12.07 6.31 2.75
C SER A 221 11.49 7.43 3.62
N ALA A 222 12.39 8.24 4.19
CA ALA A 222 12.02 9.49 4.86
C ALA A 222 11.32 10.47 3.89
N MET A 223 11.66 10.41 2.60
CA MET A 223 10.99 11.19 1.55
C MET A 223 9.48 10.89 1.55
N ASN A 224 9.08 9.62 1.50
CA ASN A 224 7.66 9.25 1.47
C ASN A 224 6.92 9.55 2.78
N MET A 225 7.65 9.69 3.90
CA MET A 225 7.08 10.11 5.19
C MET A 225 6.71 11.60 5.19
N ILE A 226 7.57 12.44 4.61
CA ILE A 226 7.39 13.90 4.56
C ILE A 226 6.51 14.28 3.37
N GLN A 227 6.88 13.81 2.18
CA GLN A 227 6.19 14.01 0.92
C GLN A 227 5.33 12.79 0.58
N THR A 228 4.02 12.95 0.71
CA THR A 228 3.02 11.91 0.40
C THR A 228 3.30 11.16 -0.90
N ARG A 229 3.17 9.83 -0.87
CA ARG A 229 3.18 8.96 -2.06
C ARG A 229 1.94 8.07 -2.12
N GLY A 230 1.16 8.11 -3.19
CA GLY A 230 -0.21 7.59 -3.18
C GLY A 230 -1.08 8.52 -2.34
N LYS A 231 -1.63 8.04 -1.22
CA LYS A 231 -2.58 8.78 -0.39
C LYS A 231 -2.05 8.96 1.03
N ARG A 232 -2.15 10.18 1.56
CA ARG A 232 -1.94 10.48 2.98
C ARG A 232 -3.28 10.38 3.67
N VAL A 233 -3.43 9.43 4.58
CA VAL A 233 -4.69 9.16 5.26
C VAL A 233 -4.47 9.22 6.77
N ILE A 234 -5.40 9.88 7.46
CA ILE A 234 -5.45 9.90 8.93
C ILE A 234 -6.69 9.11 9.34
N ALA A 235 -6.53 8.22 10.33
CA ALA A 235 -7.63 7.56 11.02
C ALA A 235 -7.51 7.87 12.51
N GLU A 236 -8.62 8.28 13.13
CA GLU A 236 -8.64 8.73 14.52
C GLU A 236 -9.95 8.39 15.24
N PHE A 237 -9.85 8.11 16.54
CA PHE A 237 -11.01 7.93 17.40
C PHE A 237 -10.66 8.26 18.86
N THR A 238 -11.68 8.33 19.71
CA THR A 238 -11.51 8.42 21.15
C THR A 238 -11.94 7.10 21.77
N LEU A 239 -10.99 6.35 22.34
CA LEU A 239 -11.25 5.15 23.10
C LEU A 239 -11.85 5.54 24.45
N LYS A 240 -13.09 5.11 24.69
CA LYS A 240 -13.76 5.32 25.98
C LYS A 240 -13.08 4.50 27.06
N ARG A 241 -12.91 5.09 28.24
CA ARG A 241 -12.27 4.42 29.38
C ARG A 241 -12.93 3.09 29.74
N GLU A 242 -14.25 3.05 29.78
CA GLU A 242 -15.02 1.85 30.12
C GLU A 242 -14.76 0.74 29.09
N VAL A 243 -14.73 1.10 27.80
CA VAL A 243 -14.42 0.16 26.71
C VAL A 243 -13.00 -0.37 26.82
N ALA A 244 -12.03 0.48 27.17
CA ALA A 244 -10.65 0.07 27.40
C ALA A 244 -10.53 -0.98 28.51
N HIS A 245 -11.24 -0.79 29.63
CA HIS A 245 -11.26 -1.74 30.73
C HIS A 245 -11.98 -3.04 30.38
N GLU A 246 -13.19 -2.95 29.81
CA GLU A 246 -14.05 -4.13 29.58
C GLU A 246 -13.58 -5.00 28.41
N LEU A 247 -13.22 -4.39 27.28
CA LEU A 247 -12.90 -5.13 26.05
C LEU A 247 -11.40 -5.34 25.86
N LEU A 248 -10.58 -4.37 26.27
CA LEU A 248 -9.14 -4.39 26.03
C LEU A 248 -8.32 -4.72 27.28
N ARG A 249 -8.95 -4.75 28.45
CA ARG A 249 -8.34 -5.04 29.76
C ARG A 249 -7.12 -4.15 30.06
N VAL A 250 -7.19 -2.89 29.65
CA VAL A 250 -6.10 -1.91 29.81
C VAL A 250 -6.64 -0.60 30.36
N ASP A 251 -5.81 0.09 31.14
CA ASP A 251 -6.09 1.47 31.60
C ASP A 251 -5.56 2.48 30.56
N PRO A 252 -6.38 3.46 30.11
CA PRO A 252 -5.93 4.57 29.26
C PRO A 252 -4.65 5.28 29.72
N ALA A 253 -4.41 5.43 31.03
CA ALA A 253 -3.19 6.03 31.56
C ALA A 253 -1.95 5.16 31.28
N ASN A 254 -2.12 3.82 31.23
CA ASN A 254 -1.05 2.91 30.85
C ASN A 254 -0.75 3.00 29.35
N LEU A 255 -1.78 3.11 28.48
CA LEU A 255 -1.58 3.39 27.05
C LEU A 255 -0.78 4.68 26.86
N TYR A 256 -1.16 5.74 27.57
CA TYR A 256 -0.50 7.03 27.51
C TYR A 256 0.98 6.98 27.95
N ARG A 257 1.28 6.25 29.02
CA ARG A 257 2.68 6.04 29.46
C ARG A 257 3.46 5.19 28.46
N TYR A 258 2.86 4.11 27.98
CA TYR A 258 3.47 3.21 27.01
C TYR A 258 3.85 3.93 25.72
N ARG A 259 3.04 4.88 25.24
CA ARG A 259 3.36 5.65 24.03
C ARG A 259 4.73 6.35 24.13
N GLN A 260 5.12 6.83 25.31
CA GLN A 260 6.42 7.48 25.51
C GLN A 260 7.56 6.48 25.43
N ILE A 261 7.39 5.30 26.02
CA ILE A 261 8.36 4.21 25.99
C ILE A 261 8.54 3.70 24.56
N ALA A 262 7.43 3.42 23.88
CA ALA A 262 7.43 2.95 22.50
C ALA A 262 8.03 3.99 21.54
N ALA A 263 7.75 5.28 21.74
CA ALA A 263 8.32 6.35 20.91
C ALA A 263 9.85 6.43 21.02
N VAL A 264 10.41 6.29 22.23
CA VAL A 264 11.87 6.25 22.42
C VAL A 264 12.47 5.02 21.72
N GLY A 265 11.84 3.86 21.87
CA GLY A 265 12.28 2.62 21.21
C GLY A 265 12.23 2.71 19.68
N ALA A 266 11.11 3.19 19.12
CA ALA A 266 10.93 3.37 17.68
C ALA A 266 11.93 4.38 17.11
N PHE A 267 12.20 5.48 17.82
CA PHE A 267 13.21 6.45 17.41
C PHE A 267 14.62 5.84 17.40
N GLN A 268 15.01 5.14 18.48
CA GLN A 268 16.31 4.49 18.57
C GLN A 268 16.51 3.44 17.47
N ALA A 269 15.45 2.72 17.11
CA ALA A 269 15.48 1.69 16.07
C ALA A 269 15.40 2.25 14.63
N GLY A 270 15.08 3.53 14.45
CA GLY A 270 14.80 4.09 13.13
C GLY A 270 13.57 3.45 12.47
N SER A 271 12.55 3.09 13.25
CA SER A 271 11.36 2.39 12.76
C SER A 271 10.57 3.23 11.76
N ALA A 272 10.22 2.62 10.64
CA ALA A 272 9.37 3.22 9.59
C ALA A 272 7.95 3.56 10.09
N TYR A 273 7.47 2.79 11.07
CA TYR A 273 6.19 2.96 11.74
C TYR A 273 6.40 3.08 13.23
N SER A 274 5.77 4.06 13.87
CA SER A 274 5.86 4.26 15.33
C SER A 274 4.76 3.55 16.13
N GLY A 275 3.77 2.98 15.46
CA GLY A 275 2.75 2.12 16.06
C GLY A 275 3.21 0.66 16.11
N ALA A 276 2.25 -0.26 16.28
CA ALA A 276 2.58 -1.64 16.59
C ALA A 276 2.84 -2.51 15.36
N HIS A 277 1.91 -2.56 14.38
CA HIS A 277 2.04 -3.53 13.26
C HIS A 277 1.24 -3.16 12.00
N SER A 278 1.37 -1.94 11.50
CA SER A 278 0.69 -1.49 10.25
C SER A 278 0.85 -2.47 9.08
N ALA A 279 2.04 -3.06 8.92
CA ALA A 279 2.38 -3.97 7.83
C ALA A 279 1.47 -5.21 7.76
N ASN A 280 1.07 -5.78 8.90
CA ASN A 280 0.26 -7.00 8.92
C ASN A 280 -1.13 -6.77 8.33
N GLY A 281 -1.82 -5.73 8.80
CA GLY A 281 -3.15 -5.36 8.31
C GLY A 281 -3.13 -4.95 6.84
N LEU A 282 -2.10 -4.20 6.45
CA LEU A 282 -1.88 -3.81 5.05
C LEU A 282 -1.66 -5.01 4.16
N ALA A 283 -0.74 -5.92 4.51
CA ALA A 283 -0.47 -7.12 3.71
C ALA A 283 -1.72 -7.98 3.55
N ALA A 284 -2.45 -8.22 4.64
CA ALA A 284 -3.65 -9.04 4.60
C ALA A 284 -4.76 -8.43 3.74
N MET A 285 -4.96 -7.11 3.83
CA MET A 285 -5.89 -6.37 2.98
C MET A 285 -5.43 -6.33 1.52
N TYR A 286 -4.14 -6.12 1.28
CA TYR A 286 -3.58 -5.95 -0.06
C TYR A 286 -3.72 -7.23 -0.88
N ILE A 287 -3.42 -8.38 -0.26
CA ILE A 287 -3.60 -9.69 -0.88
C ILE A 287 -5.09 -9.97 -1.13
N ALA A 288 -5.95 -9.70 -0.13
CA ALA A 288 -7.39 -9.93 -0.25
C ALA A 288 -8.04 -9.07 -1.35
N THR A 289 -7.59 -7.83 -1.53
CA THR A 289 -8.22 -6.86 -2.44
C THR A 289 -7.44 -6.60 -3.73
N GLY A 290 -6.41 -7.41 -4.02
CA GLY A 290 -5.69 -7.37 -5.31
C GLY A 290 -4.81 -6.15 -5.52
N GLN A 291 -4.31 -5.59 -4.43
CA GLN A 291 -3.31 -4.53 -4.45
C GLN A 291 -1.93 -5.12 -4.74
N ASP A 292 -0.96 -4.28 -5.09
CA ASP A 292 0.43 -4.72 -5.19
C ASP A 292 1.00 -4.90 -3.77
N ALA A 293 1.13 -6.16 -3.34
CA ALA A 293 1.62 -6.50 -2.01
C ALA A 293 3.04 -5.97 -1.72
N ALA A 294 3.86 -5.72 -2.76
CA ALA A 294 5.18 -5.14 -2.55
C ALA A 294 5.10 -3.67 -2.07
N ASN A 295 3.99 -2.97 -2.32
CA ASN A 295 3.78 -1.62 -1.79
C ASN A 295 3.58 -1.60 -0.27
N VAL A 296 3.41 -2.73 0.42
CA VAL A 296 3.49 -2.78 1.89
C VAL A 296 4.83 -2.19 2.37
N ALA A 297 5.91 -2.38 1.62
CA ALA A 297 7.24 -1.81 1.93
C ALA A 297 7.23 -0.27 2.06
N GLU A 298 6.22 0.40 1.50
CA GLU A 298 6.03 1.84 1.56
C GLU A 298 4.86 2.21 2.47
N SER A 299 3.69 1.62 2.20
CA SER A 299 2.41 1.94 2.85
C SER A 299 2.41 1.68 4.35
N HIS A 300 3.29 0.80 4.85
CA HIS A 300 3.39 0.53 6.29
C HIS A 300 4.03 1.68 7.07
N GLY A 301 4.82 2.54 6.41
CA GLY A 301 5.42 3.70 7.06
C GLY A 301 4.33 4.63 7.60
N GLY A 302 4.53 5.20 8.79
CA GLY A 302 3.50 6.04 9.40
C GLY A 302 3.75 6.44 10.84
N ILE A 303 2.83 7.25 11.35
CA ILE A 303 2.95 7.89 12.65
C ILE A 303 1.73 7.55 13.49
N THR A 304 1.93 6.99 14.67
CA THR A 304 0.86 6.88 15.68
C THR A 304 0.95 8.06 16.63
N TYR A 305 -0.20 8.56 17.08
CA TYR A 305 -0.29 9.55 18.13
C TYR A 305 -1.41 9.17 19.09
N GLY A 306 -1.22 9.47 20.37
CA GLY A 306 -2.31 9.35 21.31
C GLY A 306 -2.17 10.28 22.50
N GLN A 307 -3.29 10.56 23.14
CA GLN A 307 -3.42 11.57 24.19
C GLN A 307 -4.43 11.08 25.23
N LEU A 308 -4.03 11.13 26.50
CA LEU A 308 -4.97 10.97 27.61
C LEU A 308 -5.78 12.25 27.75
N LEU A 309 -7.10 12.11 27.75
CA LEU A 309 -8.04 13.21 27.90
C LEU A 309 -8.37 13.43 29.39
N GLU A 310 -8.84 14.63 29.72
CA GLU A 310 -9.14 15.02 31.11
C GLU A 310 -10.22 14.14 31.77
N ASN A 311 -11.15 13.62 30.97
CA ASN A 311 -12.20 12.69 31.42
C ASN A 311 -11.70 11.25 31.61
N GLY A 312 -10.42 10.96 31.31
CA GLY A 312 -9.83 9.64 31.40
C GLY A 312 -9.94 8.78 30.14
N ASP A 313 -10.56 9.28 29.07
CA ASP A 313 -10.57 8.63 27.76
C ASP A 313 -9.21 8.79 27.05
N TYR A 314 -9.03 8.07 25.94
CA TYR A 314 -7.79 8.11 25.16
C TYR A 314 -8.06 8.45 23.70
N TYR A 315 -7.64 9.64 23.25
CA TYR A 315 -7.59 9.95 21.82
C TYR A 315 -6.44 9.18 21.18
N TRP A 316 -6.71 8.54 20.03
CA TRP A 316 -5.73 7.74 19.30
C TRP A 316 -5.89 7.96 17.81
N SER A 317 -4.78 8.23 17.12
CA SER A 317 -4.73 8.32 15.67
C SER A 317 -3.53 7.59 15.06
N VAL A 318 -3.69 7.27 13.78
CA VAL A 318 -2.61 6.86 12.89
C VAL A 318 -2.62 7.76 11.65
N THR A 319 -1.44 8.14 11.19
CA THR A 319 -1.22 8.85 9.93
C THR A 319 -0.37 7.97 9.04
N LEU A 320 -0.92 7.57 7.91
CA LEU A 320 -0.22 6.80 6.87
C LEU A 320 0.06 7.76 5.70
N PRO A 321 1.29 8.25 5.53
CA PRO A 321 1.62 9.23 4.49
C PRO A 321 1.73 8.61 3.09
N ALA A 322 1.83 7.29 2.98
CA ALA A 322 2.18 6.62 1.74
C ALA A 322 1.25 5.46 1.34
N VAL A 323 -0.07 5.57 1.53
CA VAL A 323 -1.01 4.49 1.18
C VAL A 323 -1.16 4.38 -0.34
N ILE A 324 -0.67 3.27 -0.91
CA ILE A 324 -0.80 2.97 -2.34
C ILE A 324 -1.89 1.92 -2.52
N CYS A 325 -3.05 2.35 -3.00
CA CYS A 325 -4.18 1.46 -3.26
C CYS A 325 -4.93 1.87 -4.53
N ALA A 326 -5.62 0.89 -5.11
CA ALA A 326 -6.40 0.97 -6.32
C ALA A 326 -7.72 0.24 -6.16
N THR A 327 -8.73 0.72 -6.87
CA THR A 327 -10.03 0.06 -7.03
C THR A 327 -10.29 -0.34 -8.47
N HIS A 328 -9.30 -0.08 -9.34
CA HIS A 328 -9.29 -0.41 -10.76
C HIS A 328 -7.84 -0.66 -11.24
N GLY A 329 -7.67 -1.72 -12.05
CA GLY A 329 -6.40 -2.09 -12.67
C GLY A 329 -5.54 -3.03 -11.80
N GLY A 330 -4.51 -3.63 -12.42
CA GLY A 330 -3.65 -4.60 -11.72
C GLY A 330 -4.43 -5.83 -11.25
N GLY A 331 -4.23 -6.23 -9.99
CA GLY A 331 -4.87 -7.40 -9.41
C GLY A 331 -6.34 -7.22 -9.02
N THR A 332 -6.89 -5.99 -9.07
CA THR A 332 -8.24 -5.69 -8.56
C THR A 332 -9.36 -6.35 -9.37
N ASN A 333 -9.08 -6.78 -10.60
CA ASN A 333 -10.03 -7.44 -11.50
C ASN A 333 -9.96 -8.97 -11.42
N LEU A 334 -8.99 -9.53 -10.69
CA LEU A 334 -8.95 -10.98 -10.46
C LEU A 334 -10.19 -11.38 -9.66
N PRO A 335 -10.82 -12.55 -9.94
CA PRO A 335 -12.16 -12.85 -9.44
C PRO A 335 -12.32 -12.72 -7.92
N THR A 336 -11.46 -13.36 -7.13
CA THR A 336 -11.56 -13.34 -5.66
C THR A 336 -11.24 -11.97 -5.07
N GLN A 337 -10.28 -11.25 -5.65
CA GLN A 337 -9.91 -9.89 -5.25
C GLN A 337 -11.03 -8.88 -5.53
N ARG A 338 -11.69 -9.03 -6.68
CA ARG A 338 -12.84 -8.23 -7.07
C ARG A 338 -14.00 -8.44 -6.10
N GLU A 339 -14.32 -9.68 -5.74
CA GLU A 339 -15.37 -10.00 -4.76
C GLU A 339 -15.08 -9.33 -3.41
N CYS A 340 -13.83 -9.36 -2.94
CA CYS A 340 -13.42 -8.68 -1.71
C CYS A 340 -13.60 -7.15 -1.79
N LEU A 341 -13.28 -6.54 -2.94
CA LEU A 341 -13.53 -5.12 -3.17
C LEU A 341 -15.03 -4.81 -3.26
N GLU A 342 -15.84 -5.67 -3.85
CA GLU A 342 -17.30 -5.53 -3.92
C GLU A 342 -17.94 -5.62 -2.53
N LEU A 343 -17.45 -6.52 -1.67
CA LEU A 343 -17.85 -6.65 -0.27
C LEU A 343 -17.63 -5.35 0.52
N LEU A 344 -16.54 -4.64 0.25
CA LEU A 344 -16.26 -3.32 0.84
C LEU A 344 -17.01 -2.17 0.15
N GLY A 345 -17.70 -2.44 -0.96
CA GLY A 345 -18.27 -1.42 -1.83
C GLY A 345 -17.20 -0.52 -2.45
N CYS A 346 -16.01 -1.07 -2.69
CA CYS A 346 -14.81 -0.40 -3.19
C CYS A 346 -14.39 -0.84 -4.59
N HIS A 347 -15.12 -1.70 -5.31
CA HIS A 347 -14.76 -2.03 -6.70
C HIS A 347 -15.22 -0.94 -7.70
N GLY A 348 -14.31 -0.49 -8.58
CA GLY A 348 -14.59 0.44 -9.68
C GLY A 348 -14.17 1.90 -9.44
N ALA A 349 -14.72 2.81 -10.26
CA ALA A 349 -14.39 4.23 -10.25
C ALA A 349 -14.98 4.99 -9.05
N GLY A 350 -14.32 6.07 -8.63
CA GLY A 350 -14.68 6.96 -7.53
C GLY A 350 -14.56 6.33 -6.14
N LYS A 351 -13.73 5.30 -5.97
CA LYS A 351 -13.71 4.45 -4.76
C LYS A 351 -12.34 4.27 -4.14
N ALA A 352 -11.25 4.73 -4.78
CA ALA A 352 -9.92 4.54 -4.21
C ALA A 352 -9.70 5.29 -2.89
N ASP A 353 -10.30 6.47 -2.70
CA ASP A 353 -10.23 7.21 -1.44
C ASP A 353 -11.02 6.50 -0.32
N LYS A 354 -12.19 5.96 -0.64
CA LYS A 354 -12.96 5.09 0.26
C LYS A 354 -12.15 3.88 0.73
N LEU A 355 -11.46 3.21 -0.19
CA LEU A 355 -10.58 2.08 0.16
C LEU A 355 -9.42 2.52 1.06
N ALA A 356 -8.82 3.69 0.78
CA ALA A 356 -7.72 4.22 1.57
C ALA A 356 -8.13 4.56 3.02
N GLU A 357 -9.32 5.13 3.19
CA GLU A 357 -9.94 5.35 4.50
C GLU A 357 -10.16 4.05 5.27
N ILE A 358 -10.74 3.02 4.63
CA ILE A 358 -10.94 1.70 5.23
C ILE A 358 -9.59 1.09 5.64
N ILE A 359 -8.56 1.18 4.79
CA ILE A 359 -7.22 0.68 5.10
C ILE A 359 -6.63 1.35 6.35
N ALA A 360 -6.71 2.69 6.45
CA ALA A 360 -6.19 3.42 7.61
C ALA A 360 -6.94 3.06 8.90
N ALA A 361 -8.27 2.90 8.81
CA ALA A 361 -9.11 2.45 9.91
C ALA A 361 -8.75 1.03 10.38
N VAL A 362 -8.47 0.12 9.45
CA VAL A 362 -7.99 -1.24 9.74
C VAL A 362 -6.65 -1.19 10.48
N VAL A 363 -5.69 -0.41 9.99
CA VAL A 363 -4.38 -0.25 10.66
C VAL A 363 -4.54 0.23 12.11
N LEU A 364 -5.37 1.25 12.33
CA LEU A 364 -5.66 1.73 13.69
C LEU A 364 -6.26 0.64 14.58
N ALA A 365 -7.21 -0.15 14.06
CA ALA A 365 -7.81 -1.26 14.80
C ALA A 365 -6.76 -2.31 15.21
N GLY A 366 -5.83 -2.64 14.32
CA GLY A 366 -4.72 -3.52 14.62
C GLY A 366 -3.88 -3.02 15.79
N ASP A 367 -3.48 -1.75 15.75
CA ASP A 367 -2.68 -1.12 16.81
C ASP A 367 -3.41 -1.08 18.15
N VAL A 368 -4.69 -0.70 18.15
CA VAL A 368 -5.54 -0.71 19.35
C VAL A 368 -5.51 -2.08 20.04
N SER A 369 -5.70 -3.15 19.26
CA SER A 369 -5.73 -4.49 19.83
C SER A 369 -4.36 -4.95 20.32
N LEU A 370 -3.32 -4.84 19.46
CA LEU A 370 -2.00 -5.41 19.76
C LEU A 370 -1.33 -4.66 20.93
N THR A 371 -1.32 -3.33 20.91
CA THR A 371 -0.76 -2.53 22.00
C THR A 371 -1.46 -2.82 23.33
N SER A 372 -2.80 -2.96 23.31
CA SER A 372 -3.54 -3.31 24.52
C SER A 372 -3.22 -4.74 25.00
N ALA A 373 -3.06 -5.70 24.09
CA ALA A 373 -2.69 -7.08 24.45
C ALA A 373 -1.29 -7.16 25.08
N ILE A 374 -0.33 -6.37 24.59
CA ILE A 374 1.02 -6.26 25.16
C ILE A 374 0.93 -5.77 26.61
N LEU A 375 0.15 -4.71 26.86
CA LEU A 375 0.03 -4.12 28.19
C LEU A 375 -0.81 -4.94 29.18
N ALA A 376 -1.79 -5.71 28.69
CA ALA A 376 -2.58 -6.63 29.50
C ALA A 376 -1.83 -7.94 29.83
N GLY A 377 -0.70 -8.22 29.17
CA GLY A 377 0.02 -9.50 29.32
C GLY A 377 -0.58 -10.66 28.52
N ASP A 378 -1.57 -10.41 27.66
CA ASP A 378 -2.33 -11.41 26.91
C ASP A 378 -1.66 -11.83 25.58
N TRP A 379 -0.57 -11.16 25.18
CA TRP A 379 0.04 -11.36 23.87
C TRP A 379 0.64 -12.76 23.66
N VAL A 380 1.37 -13.27 24.66
CA VAL A 380 2.05 -14.58 24.60
C VAL A 380 1.03 -15.73 24.64
N SER A 381 0.05 -15.66 25.54
CA SER A 381 -0.96 -16.70 25.72
C SER A 381 -1.86 -16.85 24.48
N SER A 382 -2.20 -15.75 23.82
CA SER A 382 -3.02 -15.77 22.60
C SER A 382 -2.29 -16.41 21.42
N HIS A 383 -0.99 -16.12 21.23
CA HIS A 383 -0.18 -16.75 20.19
C HIS A 383 -0.01 -18.25 20.43
N GLU A 384 0.14 -18.68 21.68
CA GLU A 384 0.25 -20.11 22.00
C GLU A 384 -1.05 -20.89 21.76
N ALA A 385 -2.22 -20.28 22.05
CA ALA A 385 -3.51 -20.95 21.93
C ALA A 385 -4.01 -21.09 20.48
N LEU A 386 -3.72 -20.11 19.63
CA LEU A 386 -4.34 -19.96 18.30
C LEU A 386 -3.32 -19.84 17.15
N GLY A 387 -2.05 -19.57 17.44
CA GLY A 387 -0.98 -19.38 16.45
C GLY A 387 -0.11 -20.60 16.19
N ARG A 388 -0.16 -21.63 17.05
CA ARG A 388 0.54 -22.90 16.83
C ARG A 388 -0.37 -23.86 16.07
N ASN A 389 -0.06 -24.07 14.79
CA ASN A 389 -0.55 -25.23 14.04
C ASN A 389 0.04 -26.49 14.71
N ARG A 390 -0.75 -27.18 15.54
CA ARG A 390 -0.38 -28.51 16.07
C ARG A 390 -0.71 -29.58 15.06
#